data_AF-A0A2I0QLL7-F1
#
_entry.id   AF-A0A2I0QLL7-F1
#
_cell.length_a   1.000
_cell.length_b   1.000
_cell.length_c   1.000
_cell.angle_alpha   90.00
_cell.angle_beta   90.00
_cell.angle_gamma   90.00
#
_symmetry.space_group_name_H-M   'P 1'
#
loop_
_entity.id
_entity.type
_entity.pdbx_description
1 polymer ?
#
loop_
_entity_poly.entity_id
_entity_poly.type
_entity_poly.pdbx_seq_one_letter_code
_entity_poly.pdbx_strand_id
1 'polypeptide(L)'
;MDKVNNELKDKINKLKYYGFSDKKVLEILKRNEEFRNFDEKKLREIRRMPVYKMVDTCAGEFEASTPYYYSTYTDEEDEVNVSDNKKAIILGAGPIRIGQGIEFEIEAIIINNNPETVSTDFDVSDKLYFEPLTLEDVLNVIKKESKNLTDKNFLGVIVQFGGQTSINLANALKKEGVHVLGTQPEDIDIGENREKSEKFFDNLGILKAKGGTGYSFEEVREIANEITYPVLVRPSYVLGGRAMEIVYNDEELVEYMKEAVKVSEDELGKHPILVDKFLSDATECDVDAACDGKDVLIGAIMEHIEEAGIHSGDSAAVIPTQTLSREIISQLKETTKKIAVNLRTIGMLNIQYAIKDKKIYV
;
A
#
# COMPACT_ATOMS: atom_id res chain seq x y z
N MET A 1 34.13 -6.99 -26.31
CA MET A 1 32.99 -6.51 -25.52
C MET A 1 31.82 -7.48 -25.60
N ASP A 2 31.46 -8.00 -26.78
CA ASP A 2 30.32 -8.93 -26.93
C ASP A 2 30.45 -10.26 -26.17
N LYS A 3 31.66 -10.83 -26.08
CA LYS A 3 31.90 -12.10 -25.36
C LYS A 3 31.76 -11.95 -23.83
N VAL A 4 32.17 -10.80 -23.29
CA VAL A 4 32.08 -10.47 -21.85
C VAL A 4 30.63 -10.19 -21.46
N ASN A 5 29.87 -9.52 -22.33
CA ASN A 5 28.44 -9.27 -22.14
C ASN A 5 27.62 -10.58 -22.16
N ASN A 6 27.97 -11.53 -23.02
CA ASN A 6 27.29 -12.84 -23.07
C ASN A 6 27.58 -13.68 -21.81
N GLU A 7 28.83 -13.75 -21.36
CA GLU A 7 29.17 -14.51 -20.14
C GLU A 7 28.50 -13.92 -18.88
N LEU A 8 28.43 -12.59 -18.78
CA LEU A 8 27.72 -11.91 -17.70
C LEU A 8 26.22 -12.22 -17.75
N LYS A 9 25.61 -12.14 -18.94
CA LYS A 9 24.20 -12.47 -19.15
C LYS A 9 23.89 -13.90 -18.74
N ASP A 10 24.73 -14.86 -19.11
CA ASP A 10 24.53 -16.27 -18.73
C ASP A 10 24.62 -16.48 -17.21
N LYS A 11 25.58 -15.82 -16.55
CA LYS A 11 25.69 -15.85 -15.08
C LYS A 11 24.46 -15.24 -14.39
N ILE A 12 23.96 -14.11 -14.90
CA ILE A 12 22.74 -13.47 -14.39
C ILE A 12 21.55 -14.40 -14.58
N ASN A 13 21.34 -14.94 -15.78
CA ASN A 13 20.24 -15.85 -16.09
C ASN A 13 20.27 -17.12 -15.24
N LYS A 14 21.48 -17.64 -14.92
CA LYS A 14 21.65 -18.76 -14.00
C LYS A 14 21.23 -18.41 -12.57
N LEU A 15 21.53 -17.19 -12.09
CA LEU A 15 21.03 -16.73 -10.79
C LEU A 15 19.51 -16.56 -10.79
N LYS A 16 18.92 -16.05 -11.88
CA LYS A 16 17.47 -15.97 -12.04
C LYS A 16 16.79 -17.35 -12.05
N TYR A 17 17.40 -18.35 -12.71
CA TYR A 17 16.97 -19.76 -12.66
C TYR A 17 16.90 -20.28 -11.22
N TYR A 18 17.84 -19.90 -10.36
CA TYR A 18 17.84 -20.28 -8.94
C TYR A 18 16.92 -19.39 -8.06
N GLY A 19 16.13 -18.50 -8.64
CA GLY A 19 15.17 -17.67 -7.90
C GLY A 19 15.76 -16.44 -7.21
N PHE A 20 16.97 -16.00 -7.56
CA PHE A 20 17.53 -14.77 -6.99
C PHE A 20 16.83 -13.54 -7.58
N SER A 21 16.35 -12.64 -6.71
CA SER A 21 15.80 -11.35 -7.12
C SER A 21 16.84 -10.44 -7.77
N ASP A 22 16.40 -9.49 -8.58
CA ASP A 22 17.22 -8.48 -9.24
C ASP A 22 18.04 -7.68 -8.22
N LYS A 23 17.42 -7.33 -7.09
CA LYS A 23 18.10 -6.68 -5.97
C LYS A 23 19.26 -7.53 -5.44
N LYS A 24 19.06 -8.84 -5.27
CA LYS A 24 20.11 -9.73 -4.73
C LYS A 24 21.21 -9.99 -5.75
N VAL A 25 20.86 -10.17 -7.03
CA VAL A 25 21.84 -10.29 -8.11
C VAL A 25 22.70 -9.02 -8.17
N LEU A 26 22.08 -7.84 -8.08
CA LEU A 26 22.79 -6.56 -8.10
C LEU A 26 23.73 -6.41 -6.91
N GLU A 27 23.31 -6.80 -5.70
CA GLU A 27 24.16 -6.82 -4.50
C GLU A 27 25.42 -7.68 -4.71
N ILE A 28 25.27 -8.85 -5.34
CA ILE A 28 26.39 -9.75 -5.65
C ILE A 28 27.31 -9.11 -6.70
N LEU A 29 26.75 -8.56 -7.78
CA LEU A 29 27.52 -7.95 -8.86
C LEU A 29 28.34 -6.75 -8.36
N LYS A 30 27.76 -5.90 -7.51
CA LYS A 30 28.41 -4.70 -6.96
C LYS A 30 29.62 -4.98 -6.06
N ARG A 31 29.87 -6.24 -5.69
CA ARG A 31 31.12 -6.65 -5.02
C ARG A 31 32.33 -6.53 -5.94
N ASN A 32 32.12 -6.62 -7.25
CA ASN A 32 33.13 -6.31 -8.25
C ASN A 32 33.04 -4.82 -8.62
N GLU A 33 34.20 -4.14 -8.62
CA GLU A 33 34.29 -2.71 -8.91
C GLU A 33 33.71 -2.33 -10.27
N GLU A 34 33.79 -3.23 -11.26
CA GLU A 34 33.27 -3.03 -12.61
C GLU A 34 31.76 -2.76 -12.64
N PHE A 35 30.99 -3.37 -11.71
CA PHE A 35 29.53 -3.29 -11.70
C PHE A 35 28.98 -2.37 -10.60
N ARG A 36 29.82 -1.58 -9.91
CA ARG A 36 29.36 -0.66 -8.85
C ARG A 36 28.26 0.31 -9.31
N ASN A 37 28.33 0.74 -10.57
CA ASN A 37 27.37 1.66 -11.19
C ASN A 37 26.16 0.97 -11.84
N PHE A 38 26.02 -0.36 -11.74
CA PHE A 38 24.80 -1.02 -12.20
C PHE A 38 23.62 -0.64 -11.29
N ASP A 39 22.44 -0.58 -11.89
CA ASP A 39 21.17 -0.48 -11.20
C ASP A 39 20.25 -1.63 -11.65
N GLU A 40 19.07 -1.72 -11.03
CA GLU A 40 18.12 -2.79 -11.35
C GLU A 40 17.56 -2.64 -12.77
N LYS A 41 17.46 -1.42 -13.30
CA LYS A 41 16.97 -1.18 -14.67
C LYS A 41 17.92 -1.77 -15.70
N LYS A 42 19.21 -1.51 -15.58
CA LYS A 42 20.25 -2.09 -16.43
C LYS A 42 20.32 -3.61 -16.29
N LEU A 43 20.11 -4.13 -15.07
CA LEU A 43 20.04 -5.57 -14.87
C LEU A 43 18.86 -6.19 -15.64
N ARG A 44 17.67 -5.56 -15.58
CA ARG A 44 16.45 -5.97 -16.32
C ARG A 44 16.63 -5.96 -17.84
N GLU A 45 17.47 -5.08 -18.38
CA GLU A 45 17.80 -5.03 -19.81
C GLU A 45 18.73 -6.18 -20.25
N ILE A 46 19.54 -6.70 -19.34
CA ILE A 46 20.52 -7.76 -19.62
C ILE A 46 19.91 -9.15 -19.41
N ARG A 47 19.19 -9.35 -18.30
CA ARG A 47 18.60 -10.65 -17.97
C ARG A 47 17.49 -11.01 -18.96
N ARG A 48 17.23 -12.31 -19.11
CA ARG A 48 16.02 -12.75 -19.81
C ARG A 48 14.76 -12.37 -19.02
N MET A 49 13.64 -12.23 -19.73
CA MET A 49 12.32 -12.25 -19.11
C MET A 49 12.02 -13.65 -18.56
N PRO A 50 11.29 -13.79 -17.45
CA PRO A 50 10.74 -15.08 -17.08
C PRO A 50 9.76 -15.56 -18.16
N VAL A 51 9.58 -16.87 -18.22
CA VAL A 51 8.42 -17.49 -18.87
C VAL A 51 7.37 -17.77 -17.81
N TYR A 52 6.11 -17.81 -18.22
CA TYR A 52 5.00 -18.12 -17.32
C TYR A 52 4.40 -19.48 -17.67
N LYS A 53 4.19 -20.28 -16.64
CA LYS A 53 3.64 -21.63 -16.72
C LYS A 53 2.28 -21.70 -16.05
N MET A 54 1.41 -22.54 -16.58
CA MET A 54 0.04 -22.70 -16.11
C MET A 54 -0.03 -23.84 -15.07
N VAL A 55 -0.81 -23.63 -14.01
CA VAL A 55 -1.11 -24.69 -13.04
C VAL A 55 -2.21 -25.58 -13.62
N ASP A 56 -1.90 -26.87 -13.82
CA ASP A 56 -2.76 -27.81 -14.56
C ASP A 56 -3.29 -28.99 -13.73
N THR A 57 -2.84 -29.14 -12.48
CA THR A 57 -3.10 -30.28 -11.57
C THR A 57 -2.62 -31.66 -12.04
N CYS A 58 -2.05 -31.78 -13.25
CA CYS A 58 -1.73 -33.05 -13.91
C CYS A 58 -0.32 -33.12 -14.52
N ALA A 59 0.54 -32.12 -14.26
CA ALA A 59 1.94 -32.09 -14.69
C ALA A 59 2.12 -32.26 -16.21
N GLY A 60 1.28 -31.60 -17.00
CA GLY A 60 1.31 -31.55 -18.45
C GLY A 60 0.68 -32.76 -19.15
N GLU A 61 -0.01 -33.65 -18.42
CA GLU A 61 -0.72 -34.78 -19.04
C GLU A 61 -1.88 -34.31 -19.93
N PHE A 62 -2.55 -33.22 -19.53
CA PHE A 62 -3.67 -32.62 -20.24
C PHE A 62 -3.46 -31.10 -20.41
N GLU A 63 -4.06 -30.54 -21.46
CA GLU A 63 -4.09 -29.08 -21.64
C GLU A 63 -4.89 -28.44 -20.50
N ALA A 64 -4.27 -27.49 -19.79
CA ALA A 64 -4.96 -26.68 -18.80
C ALA A 64 -5.78 -25.58 -19.49
N SER A 65 -7.02 -25.42 -19.04
CA SER A 65 -7.91 -24.35 -19.47
C SER A 65 -7.93 -23.16 -18.52
N THR A 66 -7.36 -23.33 -17.33
CA THR A 66 -7.50 -22.40 -16.21
C THR A 66 -6.34 -21.40 -16.21
N PRO A 67 -6.57 -20.10 -16.44
CA PRO A 67 -5.52 -19.10 -16.64
C PRO A 67 -4.84 -18.68 -15.32
N TYR A 68 -4.23 -19.66 -14.64
CA TYR A 68 -3.53 -19.57 -13.37
C TYR A 68 -2.02 -19.77 -13.58
N TYR A 69 -1.25 -18.70 -13.47
CA TYR A 69 0.14 -18.65 -13.90
C TYR A 69 1.12 -18.43 -12.75
N TYR A 70 2.33 -18.97 -12.91
CA TYR A 70 3.50 -18.61 -12.10
C TYR A 70 4.73 -18.40 -12.99
N SER A 71 5.65 -17.55 -12.57
CA SER A 71 6.88 -17.27 -13.30
C SER A 71 7.95 -18.31 -13.03
N THR A 72 8.72 -18.60 -14.07
CA THR A 72 9.93 -19.40 -13.96
C THR A 72 10.93 -18.96 -15.01
N TYR A 73 12.21 -19.24 -14.76
CA TYR A 73 13.27 -18.93 -15.69
C TYR A 73 13.79 -20.23 -16.30
N THR A 74 13.06 -20.83 -17.24
CA THR A 74 13.48 -22.03 -17.98
C THR A 74 13.71 -21.71 -19.46
N ASP A 75 14.14 -22.70 -20.23
CA ASP A 75 14.20 -22.63 -21.71
C ASP A 75 12.91 -23.18 -22.35
N GLU A 76 11.92 -23.54 -21.55
CA GLU A 76 10.63 -24.03 -22.02
C GLU A 76 9.78 -22.90 -22.59
N GLU A 77 8.75 -23.28 -23.35
CA GLU A 77 7.81 -22.31 -23.91
C GLU A 77 6.97 -21.62 -22.83
N ASP A 78 6.53 -20.42 -23.16
CA ASP A 78 5.67 -19.61 -22.31
C ASP A 78 4.21 -19.90 -22.65
N GLU A 79 3.41 -20.19 -21.63
CA GLU A 79 2.03 -20.69 -21.77
C GLU A 79 0.98 -19.57 -21.67
N VAL A 80 1.40 -18.33 -21.45
CA VAL A 80 0.48 -17.18 -21.40
C VAL A 80 0.07 -16.78 -22.81
N ASN A 81 -1.23 -16.88 -23.09
CA ASN A 81 -1.84 -16.27 -24.27
C ASN A 81 -2.19 -14.79 -24.00
N VAL A 82 -1.42 -13.87 -24.56
CA VAL A 82 -1.66 -12.41 -24.39
C VAL A 82 -2.70 -11.94 -25.41
N SER A 83 -3.91 -11.63 -24.93
CA SER A 83 -5.00 -11.13 -25.76
C SER A 83 -4.79 -9.67 -26.21
N ASP A 84 -5.52 -9.24 -27.24
CA ASP A 84 -5.60 -7.83 -27.66
C ASP A 84 -6.82 -7.10 -27.04
N ASN A 85 -7.48 -7.69 -26.03
CA ASN A 85 -8.58 -7.05 -25.33
C ASN A 85 -8.09 -5.86 -24.50
N LYS A 86 -8.98 -4.90 -24.24
CA LYS A 86 -8.73 -3.89 -23.23
C LYS A 86 -8.55 -4.58 -21.88
N LYS A 87 -7.46 -4.27 -21.18
CA LYS A 87 -7.06 -4.99 -19.98
C LYS A 87 -6.58 -4.04 -18.89
N ALA A 88 -6.81 -4.42 -17.64
CA ALA A 88 -6.30 -3.73 -16.47
C ALA A 88 -5.69 -4.73 -15.48
N ILE A 89 -4.61 -4.33 -14.83
CA ILE A 89 -3.99 -5.14 -13.77
C ILE A 89 -4.47 -4.64 -12.41
N ILE A 90 -4.86 -5.55 -11.54
CA ILE A 90 -5.21 -5.29 -10.15
C ILE A 90 -4.15 -5.95 -9.28
N LEU A 91 -3.44 -5.15 -8.48
CA LEU A 91 -2.52 -5.68 -7.48
C LEU A 91 -3.33 -6.10 -6.25
N GLY A 92 -3.26 -7.39 -5.94
CA GLY A 92 -3.89 -7.97 -4.76
C GLY A 92 -3.24 -7.50 -3.46
N ALA A 93 -3.82 -7.93 -2.35
CA ALA A 93 -3.40 -7.47 -1.02
C ALA A 93 -2.30 -8.32 -0.37
N GLY A 94 -1.82 -9.37 -1.03
CA GLY A 94 -1.29 -10.50 -0.30
C GLY A 94 -2.41 -11.08 0.56
N PRO A 95 -2.29 -11.17 1.90
CA PRO A 95 -3.17 -11.96 2.78
C PRO A 95 -4.68 -11.59 2.86
N ILE A 96 -5.23 -10.73 2.00
CA ILE A 96 -6.60 -10.18 2.16
C ILE A 96 -7.46 -10.35 0.90
N ARG A 97 -8.75 -10.59 1.14
CA ARG A 97 -9.79 -10.93 0.17
C ARG A 97 -10.28 -9.70 -0.61
N ILE A 98 -10.26 -9.77 -1.93
CA ILE A 98 -11.01 -8.86 -2.81
C ILE A 98 -12.21 -9.66 -3.34
N GLY A 99 -13.42 -9.13 -3.15
CA GLY A 99 -14.67 -9.74 -3.59
C GLY A 99 -14.88 -9.65 -5.11
N GLN A 100 -15.71 -10.57 -5.62
CA GLN A 100 -16.04 -10.78 -7.04
C GLN A 100 -16.26 -9.50 -7.85
N GLY A 101 -15.74 -9.48 -9.09
CA GLY A 101 -16.03 -8.44 -10.08
C GLY A 101 -15.97 -8.99 -11.51
N ILE A 102 -16.97 -9.78 -11.91
CA ILE A 102 -17.17 -10.28 -13.30
C ILE A 102 -18.15 -9.38 -14.09
N GLU A 103 -18.22 -8.08 -13.79
CA GLU A 103 -19.19 -7.17 -14.43
C GLU A 103 -18.59 -6.18 -15.44
N PHE A 104 -17.27 -6.21 -15.67
CA PHE A 104 -16.62 -5.24 -16.56
C PHE A 104 -16.29 -5.86 -17.92
N GLU A 105 -16.54 -5.14 -19.02
CA GLU A 105 -16.19 -5.55 -20.40
C GLU A 105 -14.66 -5.48 -20.69
N ILE A 106 -13.81 -5.60 -19.67
CA ILE A 106 -12.35 -5.52 -19.76
C ILE A 106 -11.73 -6.81 -19.21
N GLU A 107 -10.61 -7.24 -19.79
CA GLU A 107 -9.82 -8.36 -19.28
C GLU A 107 -9.19 -7.95 -17.94
N ALA A 108 -9.62 -8.57 -16.86
CA ALA A 108 -9.14 -8.34 -15.51
C ALA A 108 -7.96 -9.29 -15.22
N ILE A 109 -6.80 -8.72 -14.91
CA ILE A 109 -5.59 -9.48 -14.58
C ILE A 109 -5.25 -9.23 -13.12
N ILE A 110 -5.24 -10.28 -12.30
CA ILE A 110 -4.87 -10.17 -10.88
C ILE A 110 -3.43 -10.63 -10.70
N ILE A 111 -2.65 -9.87 -9.93
CA ILE A 111 -1.35 -10.30 -9.41
C ILE A 111 -1.50 -10.42 -7.89
N ASN A 112 -1.34 -11.62 -7.34
CA ASN A 112 -1.42 -11.86 -5.90
C ASN A 112 -0.66 -13.14 -5.53
N ASN A 113 -0.20 -13.28 -4.29
CA ASN A 113 0.56 -14.44 -3.84
C ASN A 113 0.02 -15.08 -2.55
N ASN A 114 -1.19 -14.72 -2.11
CA ASN A 114 -1.79 -15.37 -0.96
C ASN A 114 -2.60 -16.61 -1.38
N PRO A 115 -2.26 -17.82 -0.92
CA PRO A 115 -3.04 -19.01 -1.25
C PRO A 115 -4.42 -19.06 -0.57
N GLU A 116 -4.68 -18.22 0.45
CA GLU A 116 -5.91 -18.29 1.26
C GLU A 116 -7.04 -17.35 0.80
N THR A 117 -6.88 -16.66 -0.32
CA THR A 117 -7.82 -15.63 -0.79
C THR A 117 -8.71 -16.09 -1.94
N VAL A 118 -9.95 -15.60 -1.96
CA VAL A 118 -10.84 -15.74 -3.13
C VAL A 118 -10.25 -15.01 -4.36
N SER A 119 -9.46 -13.96 -4.16
CA SER A 119 -8.77 -13.28 -5.28
C SER A 119 -7.68 -14.13 -5.96
N THR A 120 -7.31 -15.27 -5.36
CA THR A 120 -6.44 -16.28 -5.98
C THR A 120 -7.22 -17.50 -6.46
N ASP A 121 -8.55 -17.43 -6.44
CA ASP A 121 -9.40 -18.33 -7.20
C ASP A 121 -9.38 -17.89 -8.67
N PHE A 122 -9.12 -18.83 -9.56
CA PHE A 122 -9.03 -18.58 -10.99
C PHE A 122 -10.36 -18.18 -11.62
N ASP A 123 -11.49 -18.43 -10.95
CA ASP A 123 -12.82 -18.04 -11.42
C ASP A 123 -13.13 -16.54 -11.21
N VAL A 124 -12.24 -15.79 -10.56
CA VAL A 124 -12.46 -14.38 -10.19
C VAL A 124 -11.93 -13.38 -11.22
N SER A 125 -10.98 -13.79 -12.06
CA SER A 125 -10.35 -12.93 -13.07
C SER A 125 -10.09 -13.68 -14.37
N ASP A 126 -9.96 -12.96 -15.47
CA ASP A 126 -9.59 -13.56 -16.76
C ASP A 126 -8.18 -14.18 -16.73
N LYS A 127 -7.29 -13.63 -15.89
CA LYS A 127 -5.97 -14.19 -15.61
C LYS A 127 -5.56 -13.95 -14.17
N LEU A 128 -4.89 -14.93 -13.59
CA LEU A 128 -4.28 -14.85 -12.27
C LEU A 128 -2.78 -15.14 -12.38
N TYR A 129 -1.96 -14.20 -11.93
CA TYR A 129 -0.52 -14.37 -11.74
C TYR A 129 -0.22 -14.57 -10.26
N PHE A 130 0.20 -15.77 -9.89
CA PHE A 130 0.63 -16.12 -8.53
C PHE A 130 2.05 -15.64 -8.23
N GLU A 131 2.25 -14.33 -8.27
CA GLU A 131 3.57 -13.72 -8.22
C GLU A 131 3.76 -12.89 -6.94
N PRO A 132 4.98 -12.84 -6.39
CA PRO A 132 5.29 -11.91 -5.32
C PRO A 132 4.92 -10.46 -5.70
N LEU A 133 4.37 -9.70 -4.76
CA LEU A 133 4.06 -8.27 -4.96
C LEU A 133 5.32 -7.41 -4.79
N THR A 134 6.34 -7.69 -5.59
CA THR A 134 7.54 -6.85 -5.70
C THR A 134 7.52 -6.05 -6.99
N LEU A 135 8.26 -4.94 -7.03
CA LEU A 135 8.39 -4.14 -8.25
C LEU A 135 8.90 -4.97 -9.44
N GLU A 136 9.84 -5.89 -9.18
CA GLU A 136 10.42 -6.73 -10.23
C GLU A 136 9.36 -7.61 -10.89
N ASP A 137 8.63 -8.37 -10.09
CA ASP A 137 7.69 -9.39 -10.55
C ASP A 137 6.47 -8.74 -11.20
N VAL A 138 5.96 -7.66 -10.60
CA VAL A 138 4.88 -6.85 -11.17
C VAL A 138 5.30 -6.25 -12.52
N LEU A 139 6.51 -5.72 -12.65
CA LEU A 139 6.99 -5.21 -13.94
C LEU A 139 7.16 -6.33 -14.99
N ASN A 140 7.54 -7.54 -14.58
CA ASN A 140 7.61 -8.67 -15.51
C ASN A 140 6.21 -8.98 -16.09
N VAL A 141 5.18 -9.04 -15.23
CA VAL A 141 3.79 -9.27 -15.67
C VAL A 141 3.29 -8.11 -16.54
N ILE A 142 3.51 -6.85 -16.13
CA ILE A 142 3.10 -5.68 -16.92
C ILE A 142 3.75 -5.73 -18.31
N LYS A 143 5.06 -5.97 -18.40
CA LYS A 143 5.77 -6.06 -19.70
C LYS A 143 5.23 -7.19 -20.57
N LYS A 144 4.89 -8.33 -19.96
CA LYS A 144 4.31 -9.49 -20.64
C LYS A 144 2.93 -9.15 -21.23
N GLU A 145 2.03 -8.60 -20.42
CA GLU A 145 0.64 -8.36 -20.79
C GLU A 145 0.40 -7.10 -21.62
N SER A 146 1.17 -6.03 -21.37
CA SER A 146 1.07 -4.80 -22.17
C SER A 146 1.80 -4.89 -23.51
N LYS A 147 2.66 -5.90 -23.76
CA LYS A 147 3.64 -5.98 -24.87
C LYS A 147 4.67 -4.83 -24.87
N ASN A 148 4.22 -3.58 -24.71
CA ASN A 148 4.96 -2.38 -24.39
C ASN A 148 4.07 -1.39 -23.60
N LEU A 149 4.67 -0.49 -22.83
CA LEU A 149 3.93 0.48 -22.00
C LEU A 149 3.11 1.52 -22.80
N THR A 150 3.21 1.54 -24.13
CA THR A 150 2.40 2.41 -25.01
C THR A 150 1.23 1.68 -25.67
N ASP A 151 0.98 0.43 -25.29
CA ASP A 151 -0.18 -0.32 -25.76
C ASP A 151 -1.47 0.36 -25.30
N LYS A 152 -2.31 0.70 -26.27
CA LYS A 152 -3.59 1.38 -26.04
C LYS A 152 -4.64 0.47 -25.40
N ASN A 153 -4.46 -0.84 -25.49
CA ASN A 153 -5.34 -1.82 -24.88
C ASN A 153 -4.99 -2.04 -23.40
N PHE A 154 -3.76 -1.73 -23.00
CA PHE A 154 -3.38 -1.73 -21.59
C PHE A 154 -3.82 -0.45 -20.90
N LEU A 155 -4.88 -0.53 -20.09
CA LEU A 155 -5.45 0.62 -19.40
C LEU A 155 -4.57 1.10 -18.25
N GLY A 156 -3.85 0.19 -17.58
CA GLY A 156 -2.99 0.51 -16.46
C GLY A 156 -3.13 -0.44 -15.28
N VAL A 157 -2.69 0.03 -14.12
CA VAL A 157 -2.62 -0.76 -12.88
C VAL A 157 -3.41 -0.08 -11.77
N ILE A 158 -4.25 -0.85 -11.08
CA ILE A 158 -4.96 -0.48 -9.86
C ILE A 158 -4.13 -0.97 -8.67
N VAL A 159 -3.78 -0.05 -7.77
CA VAL A 159 -2.88 -0.30 -6.62
C VAL A 159 -3.58 -0.06 -5.27
N GLN A 160 -4.81 0.47 -5.28
CA GLN A 160 -5.50 0.96 -4.09
C GLN A 160 -6.26 -0.14 -3.34
N PHE A 161 -6.48 -1.30 -3.97
CA PHE A 161 -7.29 -2.40 -3.39
C PHE A 161 -6.45 -3.49 -2.72
N GLY A 162 -5.13 -3.43 -2.87
CA GLY A 162 -4.17 -4.38 -2.29
C GLY A 162 -3.55 -3.94 -0.95
N GLY A 163 -4.15 -2.98 -0.25
CA GLY A 163 -3.61 -2.44 1.00
C GLY A 163 -2.18 -1.87 0.87
N GLN A 164 -1.43 -1.88 1.97
CA GLN A 164 -0.13 -1.22 2.02
C GLN A 164 0.90 -1.80 1.03
N THR A 165 0.87 -3.11 0.80
CA THR A 165 1.84 -3.78 -0.09
C THR A 165 1.74 -3.24 -1.51
N SER A 166 0.53 -3.11 -2.06
CA SER A 166 0.32 -2.56 -3.40
C SER A 166 0.51 -1.04 -3.44
N ILE A 167 0.06 -0.32 -2.40
CA ILE A 167 0.23 1.14 -2.28
C ILE A 167 1.71 1.53 -2.32
N ASN A 168 2.57 0.78 -1.63
CA ASN A 168 4.02 1.02 -1.59
C ASN A 168 4.68 0.89 -2.98
N LEU A 169 4.08 0.16 -3.92
CA LEU A 169 4.58 0.03 -5.29
C LEU A 169 4.19 1.20 -6.21
N ALA A 170 3.18 1.99 -5.86
CA ALA A 170 2.57 2.99 -6.73
C ALA A 170 3.60 3.99 -7.30
N ASN A 171 4.44 4.56 -6.43
CA ASN A 171 5.47 5.53 -6.82
C ASN A 171 6.57 4.89 -7.68
N ALA A 172 6.94 3.65 -7.40
CA ALA A 172 7.98 2.94 -8.15
C ALA A 172 7.48 2.55 -9.55
N LEU A 173 6.23 2.09 -9.66
CA LEU A 173 5.58 1.79 -10.94
C LEU A 173 5.48 3.04 -11.82
N LYS A 174 5.05 4.17 -11.25
CA LYS A 174 4.98 5.43 -11.98
C LYS A 174 6.34 5.90 -12.51
N LYS A 175 7.42 5.73 -11.73
CA LYS A 175 8.80 6.05 -12.16
C LYS A 175 9.26 5.20 -13.35
N GLU A 176 8.74 3.97 -13.48
CA GLU A 176 9.00 3.09 -14.61
C GLU A 176 8.09 3.39 -15.82
N GLY A 177 7.22 4.41 -15.72
CA GLY A 177 6.31 4.83 -16.79
C GLY A 177 4.98 4.06 -16.84
N VAL A 178 4.68 3.25 -15.82
CA VAL A 178 3.41 2.52 -15.72
C VAL A 178 2.28 3.50 -15.41
N HIS A 179 1.18 3.42 -16.14
CA HIS A 179 -0.02 4.20 -15.85
C HIS A 179 -0.76 3.59 -14.64
N VAL A 180 -0.77 4.31 -13.53
CA VAL A 180 -1.59 3.98 -12.35
C VAL A 180 -3.00 4.56 -12.55
N LEU A 181 -4.00 3.70 -12.48
CA LEU A 181 -5.42 4.03 -12.58
C LEU A 181 -5.95 4.53 -11.22
N GLY A 182 -6.97 5.39 -11.23
CA GLY A 182 -7.56 5.96 -10.02
C GLY A 182 -6.72 7.08 -9.38
N THR A 183 -6.83 7.23 -8.06
CA THR A 183 -6.07 8.21 -7.27
C THR A 183 -4.58 8.08 -7.55
N GLN A 184 -3.93 9.18 -7.91
CA GLN A 184 -2.55 9.16 -8.39
C GLN A 184 -1.55 8.96 -7.24
N PRO A 185 -0.35 8.40 -7.50
CA PRO A 185 0.64 8.15 -6.45
C PRO A 185 1.03 9.38 -5.63
N GLU A 186 1.07 10.57 -6.22
CA GLU A 186 1.37 11.81 -5.50
C GLU A 186 0.22 12.24 -4.57
N ASP A 187 -1.01 11.89 -4.92
CA ASP A 187 -2.20 12.17 -4.10
C ASP A 187 -2.33 11.16 -2.96
N ILE A 188 -2.01 9.87 -3.22
CA ILE A 188 -1.91 8.84 -2.18
C ILE A 188 -0.84 9.23 -1.14
N ASP A 189 0.30 9.74 -1.60
CA ASP A 189 1.41 10.16 -0.73
C ASP A 189 1.04 11.36 0.17
N ILE A 190 0.00 12.14 -0.13
CA ILE A 190 -0.53 13.17 0.79
C ILE A 190 -1.21 12.51 1.99
N GLY A 191 -1.86 11.36 1.83
CA GLY A 191 -2.47 10.60 2.92
C GLY A 191 -1.46 9.83 3.77
N GLU A 192 -0.41 9.30 3.14
CA GLU A 192 0.60 8.46 3.81
C GLU A 192 1.69 9.30 4.52
N ASN A 193 2.01 10.49 4.00
CA ASN A 193 3.06 11.33 4.55
C ASN A 193 2.50 12.38 5.50
N ARG A 194 2.79 12.22 6.79
CA ARG A 194 2.31 13.11 7.86
C ARG A 194 2.50 14.60 7.60
N GLU A 195 3.69 15.04 7.17
CA GLU A 195 3.97 16.46 6.92
C GLU A 195 3.09 16.99 5.78
N LYS A 196 2.85 16.16 4.75
CA LYS A 196 1.95 16.51 3.64
C LYS A 196 0.50 16.51 4.09
N SER A 197 0.07 15.52 4.87
CA SER A 197 -1.28 15.46 5.43
C SER A 197 -1.57 16.67 6.32
N GLU A 198 -0.62 17.05 7.18
CA GLU A 198 -0.75 18.19 8.08
C GLU A 198 -0.98 19.49 7.29
N LYS A 199 -0.13 19.76 6.29
CA LYS A 199 -0.30 20.94 5.42
C LYS A 199 -1.60 20.89 4.62
N PHE A 200 -2.00 19.71 4.17
CA PHE A 200 -3.24 19.51 3.43
C PHE A 200 -4.46 19.88 4.28
N PHE A 201 -4.57 19.36 5.50
CA PHE A 201 -5.69 19.66 6.40
C PHE A 201 -5.69 21.12 6.88
N ASP A 202 -4.51 21.71 7.15
CA ASP A 202 -4.39 23.13 7.50
C ASP A 202 -4.93 24.05 6.40
N ASN A 203 -4.55 23.78 5.15
CA ASN A 203 -5.03 24.54 4.00
C ASN A 203 -6.55 24.44 3.80
N LEU A 204 -7.14 23.32 4.20
CA LEU A 204 -8.59 23.12 4.17
C LEU A 204 -9.30 23.65 5.42
N GLY A 205 -8.57 24.13 6.43
CA GLY A 205 -9.15 24.54 7.71
C GLY A 205 -9.87 23.39 8.43
N ILE A 206 -9.40 22.16 8.24
CA ILE A 206 -9.93 20.97 8.88
C ILE A 206 -9.20 20.77 10.20
N LEU A 207 -9.96 20.58 11.27
CA LEU A 207 -9.39 20.35 12.59
C LEU A 207 -8.70 19.00 12.64
N LYS A 208 -7.54 18.96 13.30
CA LYS A 208 -6.72 17.78 13.53
C LYS A 208 -6.27 17.77 14.98
N ALA A 209 -5.95 16.60 15.51
CA ALA A 209 -5.30 16.52 16.81
C ALA A 209 -3.97 17.29 16.75
N LYS A 210 -3.65 18.06 17.81
CA LYS A 210 -2.33 18.69 17.89
C LYS A 210 -1.28 17.59 17.97
N GLY A 211 -0.22 17.70 17.19
CA GLY A 211 0.83 16.69 17.18
C GLY A 211 2.20 17.28 16.88
N GLY A 212 3.23 16.48 17.08
CA GLY A 212 4.62 16.82 16.82
C GLY A 212 5.49 15.58 16.65
N THR A 213 6.72 15.80 16.21
CA THR A 213 7.70 14.74 15.95
C THR A 213 9.00 15.07 16.67
N GLY A 214 9.51 14.13 17.47
CA GLY A 214 10.78 14.28 18.19
C GLY A 214 11.71 13.09 17.98
N TYR A 215 13.02 13.32 18.12
CA TYR A 215 14.07 12.31 17.95
C TYR A 215 14.79 11.97 19.27
N SER A 216 14.56 12.76 20.31
CA SER A 216 15.11 12.59 21.65
C SER A 216 14.02 12.63 22.71
N PHE A 217 14.30 12.11 23.90
CA PHE A 217 13.39 12.21 25.04
C PHE A 217 13.03 13.68 25.33
N GLU A 218 14.03 14.56 25.30
CA GLU A 218 13.86 15.99 25.57
C GLU A 218 12.92 16.66 24.57
N GLU A 219 13.11 16.40 23.27
CA GLU A 219 12.21 16.91 22.21
C GLU A 219 10.78 16.37 22.38
N VAL A 220 10.63 15.06 22.57
CA VAL A 220 9.32 14.41 22.76
C VAL A 220 8.61 14.97 23.99
N ARG A 221 9.33 15.21 25.09
CA ARG A 221 8.79 15.80 26.32
C ARG A 221 8.38 17.26 26.13
N GLU A 222 9.17 18.06 25.41
CA GLU A 222 8.81 19.45 25.10
C GLU A 222 7.51 19.49 24.28
N ILE A 223 7.41 18.65 23.26
CA ILE A 223 6.21 18.50 22.42
C ILE A 223 5.01 18.06 23.27
N ALA A 224 5.18 17.04 24.13
CA ALA A 224 4.10 16.54 24.99
C ALA A 224 3.59 17.62 25.96
N ASN A 225 4.48 18.43 26.53
CA ASN A 225 4.10 19.54 27.41
C ASN A 225 3.42 20.69 26.66
N GLU A 226 3.83 20.99 25.43
CA GLU A 226 3.14 21.98 24.59
C GLU A 226 1.73 21.51 24.18
N ILE A 227 1.61 20.24 23.81
CA ILE A 227 0.34 19.60 23.44
C ILE A 227 -0.57 19.44 24.67
N THR A 228 0.04 19.30 25.85
CA THR A 228 -0.54 18.93 27.15
C THR A 228 -0.99 17.47 27.23
N TYR A 229 -0.70 16.80 28.34
CA TYR A 229 -1.13 15.42 28.60
C TYR A 229 -2.66 15.27 28.76
N PRO A 230 -3.23 14.06 28.54
CA PRO A 230 -2.56 12.88 28.00
C PRO A 230 -2.22 13.05 26.52
N VAL A 231 -1.18 12.33 26.07
CA VAL A 231 -0.71 12.26 24.68
C VAL A 231 -0.56 10.80 24.24
N LEU A 232 -0.84 10.53 22.97
CA LEU A 232 -0.56 9.26 22.33
C LEU A 232 0.86 9.32 21.75
N VAL A 233 1.71 8.40 22.17
CA VAL A 233 3.10 8.31 21.70
C VAL A 233 3.25 7.05 20.85
N ARG A 234 3.88 7.18 19.68
CA ARG A 234 4.13 6.05 18.78
C ARG A 234 5.43 6.20 17.98
N PRO A 235 6.15 5.10 17.69
CA PRO A 235 7.28 5.13 16.78
C PRO A 235 6.81 5.28 15.32
N SER A 236 7.60 5.92 14.47
CA SER A 236 7.23 6.16 13.07
C SER A 236 7.22 4.93 12.16
N TYR A 237 7.74 3.78 12.62
CA TYR A 237 8.06 2.61 11.78
C TYR A 237 7.18 1.38 12.03
N VAL A 238 6.20 1.47 12.93
CA VAL A 238 5.34 0.33 13.33
C VAL A 238 3.96 0.41 12.67
N LEU A 239 3.51 -0.72 12.14
CA LEU A 239 2.17 -0.94 11.61
C LEU A 239 1.30 -1.65 12.65
N GLY A 240 0.02 -1.28 12.73
CA GLY A 240 -1.00 -1.98 13.52
C GLY A 240 -0.88 -1.81 15.04
N GLY A 241 -0.70 -0.58 15.53
CA GLY A 241 -0.81 -0.28 16.98
C GLY A 241 0.36 -0.75 17.86
N ARG A 242 1.33 -1.48 17.31
CA ARG A 242 2.45 -2.02 18.11
C ARG A 242 3.31 -0.90 18.69
N ALA A 243 3.57 -0.96 19.99
CA ALA A 243 4.31 0.05 20.75
C ALA A 243 3.67 1.46 20.70
N MET A 244 2.35 1.57 20.52
CA MET A 244 1.64 2.81 20.82
C MET A 244 1.21 2.81 22.28
N GLU A 245 1.40 3.94 22.97
CA GLU A 245 1.02 4.09 24.38
C GLU A 245 0.40 5.45 24.64
N ILE A 246 -0.63 5.47 25.49
CA ILE A 246 -1.23 6.72 25.98
C ILE A 246 -0.48 7.07 27.26
N VAL A 247 0.21 8.20 27.22
CA VAL A 247 1.05 8.70 28.30
C VAL A 247 0.34 9.87 28.98
N TYR A 248 0.28 9.86 30.31
CA TYR A 248 -0.45 10.85 31.12
C TYR A 248 0.45 11.86 31.82
N ASN A 249 1.76 11.63 31.89
CA ASN A 249 2.73 12.49 32.56
C ASN A 249 4.16 12.24 32.09
N ASP A 250 5.10 13.08 32.54
CA ASP A 250 6.51 12.98 32.20
C ASP A 250 7.15 11.68 32.73
N GLU A 251 6.71 11.14 33.86
CA GLU A 251 7.22 9.89 34.43
C GLU A 251 6.93 8.69 33.54
N GLU A 252 5.68 8.54 33.09
CA GLU A 252 5.26 7.51 32.13
C GLU A 252 5.96 7.69 30.78
N LEU A 253 6.19 8.94 30.34
CA LEU A 253 6.93 9.20 29.11
C LEU A 253 8.36 8.65 29.17
N VAL A 254 9.02 8.79 30.33
CA VAL A 254 10.37 8.24 30.55
C VAL A 254 10.35 6.71 30.47
N GLU A 255 9.32 6.07 31.02
CA GLU A 255 9.17 4.61 31.00
C GLU A 255 8.96 4.11 29.57
N TYR A 256 8.00 4.68 28.84
CA TYR A 256 7.76 4.40 27.43
C TYR A 256 9.04 4.55 26.60
N MET A 257 9.77 5.65 26.77
CA MET A 257 11.00 5.92 26.01
C MET A 257 12.09 4.88 26.29
N LYS A 258 12.24 4.40 27.52
CA LYS A 258 13.20 3.33 27.87
C LYS A 258 12.83 2.01 27.21
N GLU A 259 11.54 1.70 27.10
CA GLU A 259 11.06 0.46 26.47
C GLU A 259 11.11 0.52 24.96
N ALA A 260 10.62 1.61 24.36
CA ALA A 260 10.70 1.87 22.93
C ALA A 260 12.14 1.77 22.41
N VAL A 261 13.11 2.29 23.19
CA VAL A 261 14.54 2.18 22.91
C VAL A 261 15.04 0.73 22.91
N LYS A 262 14.60 -0.11 23.85
CA LYS A 262 15.00 -1.53 23.93
C LYS A 262 14.42 -2.38 22.80
N VAL A 263 13.19 -2.09 22.37
CA VAL A 263 12.56 -2.81 21.24
C VAL A 263 13.27 -2.50 19.92
N SER A 264 13.96 -1.36 19.84
CA SER A 264 14.74 -0.91 18.68
C SER A 264 16.24 -1.22 18.74
N GLU A 265 16.67 -2.26 19.46
CA GLU A 265 18.09 -2.65 19.59
C GLU A 265 18.82 -2.86 18.23
N ASP A 266 18.10 -3.02 17.11
CA ASP A 266 18.67 -3.08 15.76
C ASP A 266 18.71 -1.74 14.99
N GLU A 267 18.00 -0.68 15.42
CA GLU A 267 17.88 0.59 14.65
C GLU A 267 17.77 1.87 15.52
N LEU A 268 18.46 1.95 16.65
CA LEU A 268 18.34 3.11 17.54
C LEU A 268 19.10 4.36 17.04
N GLY A 269 18.33 5.43 16.78
CA GLY A 269 18.82 6.80 16.52
C GLY A 269 18.36 7.43 15.21
N LYS A 270 17.58 6.72 14.38
CA LYS A 270 17.13 7.24 13.07
C LYS A 270 15.62 7.43 12.93
N HIS A 271 14.83 6.78 13.77
CA HIS A 271 13.38 6.81 13.60
C HIS A 271 12.71 7.78 14.58
N PRO A 272 11.96 8.76 14.06
CA PRO A 272 11.25 9.72 14.90
C PRO A 272 10.14 9.07 15.73
N ILE A 273 9.83 9.72 16.85
CA ILE A 273 8.67 9.42 17.69
C ILE A 273 7.62 10.50 17.47
N LEU A 274 6.41 10.04 17.20
CA LEU A 274 5.25 10.89 16.99
C LEU A 274 4.50 11.04 18.30
N VAL A 275 4.14 12.28 18.62
CA VAL A 275 3.34 12.63 19.79
C VAL A 275 2.07 13.31 19.29
N ASP A 276 0.92 12.75 19.60
CA ASP A 276 -0.38 13.27 19.22
C ASP A 276 -1.23 13.56 20.46
N LYS A 277 -2.07 14.60 20.43
CA LYS A 277 -2.99 14.87 21.52
C LYS A 277 -3.96 13.71 21.65
N PHE A 278 -3.97 13.07 22.81
CA PHE A 278 -4.99 12.07 23.09
C PHE A 278 -6.33 12.78 23.33
N LEU A 279 -7.28 12.54 22.43
CA LEU A 279 -8.64 13.07 22.53
C LEU A 279 -9.46 12.13 23.43
N SER A 280 -9.28 12.24 24.75
CA SER A 280 -10.05 11.46 25.73
C SER A 280 -11.56 11.64 25.52
N ASP A 281 -12.36 10.61 25.81
CA ASP A 281 -13.83 10.70 25.76
C ASP A 281 -14.37 11.13 24.38
N ALA A 282 -13.63 10.85 23.32
CA ALA A 282 -14.03 11.14 21.95
C ALA A 282 -14.63 9.90 21.29
N THR A 283 -15.72 10.09 20.57
CA THR A 283 -16.29 9.03 19.73
C THR A 283 -15.47 8.91 18.45
N GLU A 284 -15.06 7.70 18.07
CA GLU A 284 -14.39 7.46 16.80
C GLU A 284 -15.40 7.08 15.70
N CYS A 285 -15.11 7.48 14.46
CA CYS A 285 -15.93 7.16 13.30
C CYS A 285 -15.08 6.89 12.07
N ASP A 286 -15.45 5.87 11.32
CA ASP A 286 -14.95 5.65 9.96
C ASP A 286 -15.99 6.12 8.93
N VAL A 287 -15.52 6.84 7.91
CA VAL A 287 -16.34 7.22 6.76
C VAL A 287 -15.72 6.66 5.49
N ASP A 288 -16.43 5.69 4.90
CA ASP A 288 -16.09 5.16 3.58
C ASP A 288 -16.86 5.90 2.49
N ALA A 289 -16.14 6.33 1.47
CA ALA A 289 -16.68 7.09 0.36
C ALA A 289 -16.03 6.70 -0.97
N ALA A 290 -16.71 7.03 -2.06
CA ALA A 290 -16.19 6.94 -3.42
C ALA A 290 -16.29 8.31 -4.11
N CYS A 291 -15.28 8.67 -4.88
CA CYS A 291 -15.18 9.95 -5.57
C CYS A 291 -14.78 9.72 -7.04
N ASP A 292 -15.44 10.40 -7.98
CA ASP A 292 -15.09 10.39 -9.41
C ASP A 292 -14.21 11.58 -9.81
N GLY A 293 -13.72 12.33 -8.82
CA GLY A 293 -12.93 13.56 -8.96
C GLY A 293 -13.75 14.83 -8.78
N LYS A 294 -15.08 14.73 -8.81
CA LYS A 294 -16.00 15.86 -8.65
C LYS A 294 -17.12 15.53 -7.67
N ASP A 295 -17.84 14.46 -7.93
CA ASP A 295 -18.97 14.00 -7.16
C ASP A 295 -18.52 12.90 -6.19
N VAL A 296 -19.02 12.99 -4.96
CA VAL A 296 -18.61 12.12 -3.86
C VAL A 296 -19.83 11.43 -3.28
N LEU A 297 -19.82 10.11 -3.35
CA LEU A 297 -20.79 9.21 -2.74
C LEU A 297 -20.27 8.80 -1.37
N ILE A 298 -21.04 9.10 -0.32
CA ILE A 298 -20.78 8.56 1.02
C ILE A 298 -21.38 7.16 1.05
N GLY A 299 -20.53 6.14 1.20
CA GLY A 299 -20.96 4.74 1.30
C GLY A 299 -21.50 4.44 2.68
N ALA A 300 -20.69 4.66 3.70
CA ALA A 300 -21.05 4.42 5.09
C ALA A 300 -20.43 5.46 6.03
N ILE A 301 -21.14 5.71 7.13
CA ILE A 301 -20.59 6.39 8.31
C ILE A 301 -20.78 5.39 9.45
N MET A 302 -19.68 4.89 9.97
CA MET A 302 -19.58 3.88 11.01
C MET A 302 -19.23 4.56 12.32
N GLU A 303 -20.07 4.41 13.33
CA GLU A 303 -19.78 4.87 14.69
C GLU A 303 -19.15 3.72 15.47
N HIS A 304 -18.00 3.94 16.09
CA HIS A 304 -17.37 2.94 16.95
C HIS A 304 -18.09 2.88 18.31
N ILE A 305 -18.16 1.70 18.90
CA ILE A 305 -18.68 1.48 20.25
C ILE A 305 -17.65 1.92 21.28
N GLU A 306 -16.39 1.55 21.03
CA GLU A 306 -15.23 1.99 21.79
C GLU A 306 -14.90 3.47 21.52
N GLU A 307 -14.30 4.13 22.51
CA GLU A 307 -13.81 5.49 22.38
C GLU A 307 -12.49 5.53 21.60
N ALA A 308 -12.18 6.71 21.05
CA ALA A 308 -10.93 6.96 20.35
C ALA A 308 -9.73 6.62 21.26
N GLY A 309 -8.83 5.78 20.74
CA GLY A 309 -7.70 5.22 21.49
C GLY A 309 -7.63 3.70 21.44
N ILE A 310 -8.74 3.04 21.10
CA ILE A 310 -8.75 1.65 20.67
C ILE A 310 -8.67 1.63 19.13
N HIS A 311 -7.80 0.79 18.59
CA HIS A 311 -7.56 0.76 17.15
C HIS A 311 -8.84 0.37 16.40
N SER A 312 -9.23 1.13 15.37
CA SER A 312 -10.42 0.88 14.52
C SER A 312 -10.64 -0.59 14.11
N GLY A 313 -9.56 -1.31 13.77
CA GLY A 313 -9.62 -2.74 13.43
C GLY A 313 -9.99 -3.69 14.58
N ASP A 314 -9.88 -3.25 15.83
CA ASP A 314 -10.26 -3.98 17.05
C ASP A 314 -11.58 -3.45 17.65
N SER A 315 -12.05 -2.27 17.21
CA SER A 315 -13.29 -1.65 17.66
C SER A 315 -14.51 -2.31 17.01
N ALA A 316 -15.58 -2.49 17.78
CA ALA A 316 -16.89 -2.77 17.22
C ALA A 316 -17.46 -1.49 16.60
N ALA A 317 -18.10 -1.60 15.43
CA ALA A 317 -18.70 -0.46 14.75
C ALA A 317 -20.16 -0.72 14.35
N VAL A 318 -20.96 0.34 14.33
CA VAL A 318 -22.39 0.29 14.00
C VAL A 318 -22.73 1.19 12.82
N ILE A 319 -23.56 0.64 11.92
CA ILE A 319 -24.16 1.34 10.78
C ILE A 319 -25.68 1.11 10.84
N PRO A 320 -26.52 2.16 10.80
CA PRO A 320 -26.13 3.58 10.88
C PRO A 320 -25.62 3.95 12.29
N THR A 321 -25.01 5.12 12.39
CA THR A 321 -24.61 5.75 13.67
C THR A 321 -25.80 5.82 14.65
N GLN A 322 -25.56 5.54 15.94
CA GLN A 322 -26.58 5.45 16.99
C GLN A 322 -26.67 6.71 17.85
N THR A 323 -25.54 7.33 18.18
CA THR A 323 -25.51 8.47 19.12
C THR A 323 -25.19 9.81 18.47
N LEU A 324 -24.60 9.80 17.27
CA LEU A 324 -24.23 11.03 16.57
C LEU A 324 -25.46 11.87 16.17
N SER A 325 -25.36 13.18 16.42
CA SER A 325 -26.40 14.12 16.01
C SER A 325 -26.43 14.32 14.50
N ARG A 326 -27.58 14.75 13.96
CA ARG A 326 -27.73 15.02 12.52
C ARG A 326 -26.75 16.09 12.03
N GLU A 327 -26.45 17.06 12.88
CA GLU A 327 -25.49 18.13 12.59
C GLU A 327 -24.08 17.57 12.42
N ILE A 328 -23.62 16.70 13.31
CA ILE A 328 -22.32 16.03 13.21
C ILE A 328 -22.26 15.16 11.96
N ILE A 329 -23.30 14.37 11.69
CA ILE A 329 -23.38 13.56 10.48
C ILE A 329 -23.29 14.43 9.21
N SER A 330 -23.91 15.62 9.19
CA SER A 330 -23.79 16.56 8.08
C SER A 330 -22.36 17.09 7.94
N GLN A 331 -21.73 17.45 9.05
CA GLN A 331 -20.34 17.94 9.07
C GLN A 331 -19.36 16.87 8.59
N LEU A 332 -19.52 15.61 9.01
CA LEU A 332 -18.73 14.48 8.53
C LEU A 332 -18.84 14.36 7.01
N LYS A 333 -20.07 14.31 6.48
CA LYS A 333 -20.31 14.24 5.03
C LYS A 333 -19.67 15.40 4.28
N GLU A 334 -19.89 16.64 4.72
CA GLU A 334 -19.32 17.83 4.07
C GLU A 334 -17.79 17.82 4.11
N THR A 335 -17.20 17.41 5.22
CA THR A 335 -15.75 17.34 5.41
C THR A 335 -15.14 16.22 4.56
N THR A 336 -15.74 15.03 4.54
CA THR A 336 -15.32 13.93 3.67
C THR A 336 -15.35 14.33 2.20
N LYS A 337 -16.43 15.00 1.76
CA LYS A 337 -16.54 15.52 0.38
C LYS A 337 -15.44 16.54 0.07
N LYS A 338 -15.20 17.46 1.00
CA LYS A 338 -14.14 18.47 0.87
C LYS A 338 -12.77 17.81 0.75
N ILE A 339 -12.47 16.82 1.59
CA ILE A 339 -11.21 16.07 1.55
C ILE A 339 -11.07 15.35 0.22
N ALA A 340 -12.05 14.52 -0.18
CA ALA A 340 -11.99 13.71 -1.39
C ALA A 340 -11.71 14.55 -2.65
N VAL A 341 -12.44 15.67 -2.83
CA VAL A 341 -12.27 16.54 -4.00
C VAL A 341 -10.91 17.24 -3.99
N ASN A 342 -10.47 17.76 -2.83
CA ASN A 342 -9.20 18.50 -2.76
C ASN A 342 -7.98 17.56 -2.80
N LEU A 343 -8.12 16.33 -2.33
CA LEU A 343 -7.14 15.26 -2.48
C LEU A 343 -7.10 14.71 -3.91
N ARG A 344 -8.05 15.11 -4.78
CA ARG A 344 -8.22 14.60 -6.14
C ARG A 344 -8.42 13.09 -6.19
N THR A 345 -9.16 12.55 -5.21
CA THR A 345 -9.46 11.13 -5.15
C THR A 345 -10.26 10.70 -6.38
N ILE A 346 -9.82 9.62 -7.02
CA ILE A 346 -10.56 8.89 -8.06
C ILE A 346 -10.65 7.43 -7.61
N GLY A 347 -11.84 6.98 -7.23
CA GLY A 347 -12.06 5.69 -6.60
C GLY A 347 -12.47 5.83 -5.14
N MET A 348 -12.05 4.87 -4.30
CA MET A 348 -12.45 4.81 -2.89
C MET A 348 -11.51 5.61 -1.98
N LEU A 349 -12.05 6.10 -0.87
CA LEU A 349 -11.30 6.62 0.26
C LEU A 349 -11.98 6.23 1.58
N ASN A 350 -11.17 6.07 2.61
CA ASN A 350 -11.60 5.93 3.99
C ASN A 350 -11.03 7.14 4.78
N ILE A 351 -11.83 7.71 5.68
CA ILE A 351 -11.38 8.77 6.58
C ILE A 351 -11.85 8.42 7.99
N GLN A 352 -10.90 8.41 8.93
CA GLN A 352 -11.16 8.24 10.34
C GLN A 352 -11.34 9.62 10.98
N TYR A 353 -12.34 9.74 11.85
CA TYR A 353 -12.65 10.96 12.58
C TYR A 353 -12.77 10.69 14.06
N ALA A 354 -12.31 11.64 14.88
CA ALA A 354 -12.65 11.71 16.30
C ALA A 354 -13.65 12.86 16.52
N ILE A 355 -14.71 12.61 17.28
CA ILE A 355 -15.74 13.59 17.64
C ILE A 355 -15.63 13.91 19.13
N LYS A 356 -15.31 15.16 19.46
CA LYS A 356 -15.24 15.66 20.84
C LYS A 356 -15.84 17.06 20.95
N ASP A 357 -16.65 17.32 21.97
CA ASP A 357 -17.29 18.61 22.22
C ASP A 357 -18.02 19.19 20.98
N LYS A 358 -18.68 18.32 20.21
CA LYS A 358 -19.35 18.63 18.93
C LYS A 358 -18.43 19.18 17.83
N LYS A 359 -17.13 18.92 17.93
CA LYS A 359 -16.15 19.18 16.88
C LYS A 359 -15.67 17.86 16.32
N ILE A 360 -15.46 17.84 15.02
CA ILE A 360 -14.86 16.71 14.30
C ILE A 360 -13.37 17.00 14.10
N TYR A 361 -12.55 15.99 14.34
CA TYR A 361 -11.11 16.00 14.14
C TYR A 361 -10.78 14.88 13.15
N VAL A 362 -9.82 15.13 12.26
CA VAL A 362 -9.18 14.10 11.43
C VAL A 362 -7.88 13.68 12.09
#